data_AF-A0A2P6WIK7-F1
#
_entry.id   AF-A0A2P6WIK7-F1
#
_cell.length_a   1.000
_cell.length_b   1.000
_cell.length_c   1.000
_cell.angle_alpha   90.00
_cell.angle_beta   90.00
_cell.angle_gamma   90.00
#
_symmetry.space_group_name_H-M   'P 1'
#
loop_
_entity.id
_entity.type
_entity.pdbx_description
1 polymer ?
#
loop_
_entity_poly.entity_id
_entity_poly.type
_entity_poly.pdbx_seq_one_letter_code
_entity_poly.pdbx_strand_id
1 'polypeptide(L)'
;MANQAEFFLALGIKVRELRRKCGYSQEDMISFGFSARHWQQIEAGRPITVSTLLRICEVFEITMSKLVRGLDKGIYEQLDVHLAPRRRRRRT
;
A
#
# COMPACT_ATOMS: atom_id res chain seq x y z
N MET A 1 8.68 2.23 -14.70
CA MET A 1 7.50 1.59 -14.06
C MET A 1 7.73 1.47 -12.56
N ALA A 2 6.67 1.36 -11.75
CA ALA A 2 6.81 1.15 -10.31
C ALA A 2 6.85 -0.34 -9.97
N ASN A 3 7.79 -0.78 -9.14
CA ASN A 3 7.84 -2.15 -8.60
C ASN A 3 6.76 -2.34 -7.53
N GLN A 4 5.56 -2.71 -7.99
CA GLN A 4 4.40 -2.92 -7.11
C GLN A 4 4.59 -4.10 -6.16
N ALA A 5 5.30 -5.16 -6.58
CA ALA A 5 5.49 -6.35 -5.76
C ALA A 5 6.29 -6.03 -4.49
N GLU A 6 7.36 -5.23 -4.64
CA GLU A 6 8.16 -4.76 -3.51
C GLU A 6 7.36 -3.87 -2.55
N PHE A 7 6.54 -2.96 -3.09
CA PHE A 7 5.65 -2.13 -2.28
C PHE A 7 4.68 -2.96 -1.44
N PHE A 8 3.97 -3.91 -2.06
CA PHE A 8 2.96 -4.70 -1.35
C PHE A 8 3.59 -5.67 -0.34
N LEU A 9 4.77 -6.22 -0.64
CA LEU A 9 5.52 -7.01 0.34
C LEU A 9 5.87 -6.18 1.59
N ALA A 10 6.42 -4.98 1.39
CA ALA A 10 6.77 -4.09 2.50
C ALA A 10 5.53 -3.65 3.29
N LEU A 11 4.42 -3.36 2.60
CA LEU A 11 3.13 -3.06 3.24
C LEU A 11 2.64 -4.22 4.11
N GLY A 12 2.65 -5.45 3.57
CA GLY A 12 2.20 -6.65 4.28
C GLY A 12 2.99 -6.92 5.56
N ILE A 13 4.32 -6.73 5.51
CA ILE A 13 5.20 -6.83 6.68
C ILE A 13 4.81 -5.79 7.74
N LYS A 14 4.66 -4.52 7.34
CA LYS A 14 4.30 -3.43 8.27
C LYS A 14 2.93 -3.62 8.89
N VAL A 15 1.95 -4.11 8.13
CA VAL A 15 0.60 -4.44 8.63
C VAL A 15 0.67 -5.59 9.65
N ARG A 16 1.46 -6.63 9.39
CA ARG A 16 1.69 -7.73 10.34
C ARG A 16 2.32 -7.23 11.63
N GLU A 17 3.30 -6.33 11.55
CA GLU A 17 3.92 -5.72 12.73
C GLU A 17 2.95 -4.90 13.55
N LEU A 18 2.11 -4.08 12.91
CA LEU A 18 1.06 -3.31 13.58
C LEU A 18 0.10 -4.23 14.33
N ARG A 19 -0.38 -5.29 13.65
CA ARG A 19 -1.26 -6.27 14.27
C ARG A 19 -0.65 -6.88 15.53
N ARG A 20 0.61 -7.32 15.45
CA ARG A 20 1.33 -7.92 16.58
C ARG A 20 1.55 -6.91 17.72
N LYS A 21 1.86 -5.64 17.40
CA LYS A 21 2.01 -4.56 18.40
C LYS A 21 0.71 -4.27 19.15
N CYS A 22 -0.43 -4.42 18.49
CA CYS A 22 -1.75 -4.31 19.09
C CYS A 22 -2.21 -5.59 19.83
N GLY A 23 -1.38 -6.66 19.84
CA GLY A 23 -1.71 -7.92 20.53
C GLY A 23 -2.72 -8.81 19.81
N TYR A 24 -3.07 -8.51 18.55
CA TYR A 24 -4.08 -9.28 17.82
C TYR A 24 -3.48 -10.51 17.13
N SER A 25 -4.20 -11.62 17.19
CA SER A 25 -4.03 -12.81 16.34
C SER A 25 -4.56 -12.56 14.93
N GLN A 26 -4.32 -13.49 14.01
CA GLN A 26 -4.94 -13.41 12.67
C GLN A 26 -6.47 -13.62 12.73
N GLU A 27 -6.97 -14.38 13.71
CA GLU A 27 -8.40 -14.65 13.89
C GLU A 27 -9.14 -13.42 14.41
N ASP A 28 -8.51 -12.61 15.27
CA ASP A 28 -9.10 -11.36 15.78
C ASP A 28 -9.46 -10.39 14.64
N MET A 29 -8.78 -10.49 13.50
CA MET A 29 -9.06 -9.67 12.32
C MET A 29 -10.44 -9.93 11.71
N ILE A 30 -11.03 -11.09 12.02
CA ILE A 30 -12.39 -11.43 11.61
C ILE A 30 -13.40 -10.53 12.32
N SER A 31 -13.17 -10.20 13.59
CA SER A 31 -14.02 -9.28 14.37
C SER A 31 -14.02 -7.86 13.81
N PHE A 32 -12.95 -7.47 13.10
CA PHE A 32 -12.86 -6.20 12.35
C PHE A 32 -13.46 -6.29 10.93
N GLY A 33 -14.09 -7.43 10.61
CA GLY A 33 -14.81 -7.73 9.38
C GLY A 33 -13.93 -8.03 8.16
N PHE A 34 -12.73 -8.55 8.40
CA PHE A 34 -11.96 -9.26 7.38
C PHE A 34 -12.33 -10.75 7.35
N SER A 35 -12.00 -11.45 6.27
CA SER A 35 -11.91 -12.91 6.32
C SER A 35 -10.48 -13.32 6.67
N ALA A 36 -10.30 -14.47 7.33
CA ALA A 36 -8.98 -14.99 7.68
C ALA A 36 -8.06 -15.09 6.44
N ARG A 37 -8.59 -15.63 5.33
CA ARG A 37 -7.86 -15.76 4.06
C ARG A 37 -7.44 -14.40 3.50
N HIS A 38 -8.33 -13.41 3.49
CA HIS A 38 -8.01 -12.08 2.99
C HIS A 38 -6.92 -11.43 3.86
N TRP A 39 -7.02 -11.57 5.19
CA TRP A 39 -5.99 -11.06 6.10
C TRP A 39 -4.62 -11.71 5.87
N GLN A 40 -4.57 -13.03 5.71
CA GLN A 40 -3.34 -13.75 5.38
C GLN A 40 -2.73 -13.27 4.05
N GLN A 41 -3.56 -13.00 3.04
CA GLN A 41 -3.11 -12.47 1.75
C GLN A 41 -2.53 -11.06 1.89
N ILE A 42 -3.15 -10.19 2.70
CA ILE A 42 -2.63 -8.85 3.01
C ILE A 42 -1.22 -8.97 3.61
N GLU A 43 -1.05 -9.81 4.65
CA GLU A 43 0.25 -9.99 5.29
C GLU A 43 1.29 -10.71 4.42
N ALA A 44 0.84 -11.47 3.42
CA ALA A 44 1.69 -12.09 2.42
C ALA A 44 2.09 -11.13 1.29
N GLY A 45 1.66 -9.87 1.33
CA GLY A 45 1.98 -8.85 0.33
C GLY A 45 1.23 -9.02 -0.99
N ARG A 46 0.02 -9.60 -0.97
CA ARG A 46 -0.85 -9.58 -2.14
C ARG A 46 -1.36 -8.15 -2.38
N PRO A 47 -1.56 -7.74 -3.65
CA PRO A 47 -2.16 -6.45 -3.96
C PRO A 47 -3.51 -6.26 -3.28
N ILE A 48 -3.76 -5.06 -2.79
CA ILE A 48 -5.01 -4.65 -2.14
C ILE A 48 -5.55 -3.39 -2.79
N THR A 49 -6.84 -3.13 -2.58
CA THR A 49 -7.47 -1.87 -2.97
C THR A 49 -7.17 -0.76 -1.94
N VAL A 50 -7.36 0.49 -2.34
CA VAL A 50 -7.29 1.63 -1.41
C VAL A 50 -8.37 1.52 -0.33
N SER A 51 -9.56 0.99 -0.63
CA SER A 51 -10.60 0.76 0.39
C SER A 51 -10.13 -0.20 1.48
N THR A 52 -9.44 -1.30 1.11
CA THR A 52 -8.83 -2.22 2.08
C THR A 52 -7.74 -1.51 2.90
N LEU A 53 -6.92 -0.65 2.28
CA LEU A 53 -5.90 0.13 2.98
C LEU A 53 -6.52 1.07 4.02
N LEU A 54 -7.62 1.76 3.68
CA LEU A 54 -8.33 2.64 4.60
C LEU A 54 -8.96 1.88 5.77
N ARG A 55 -9.49 0.68 5.53
CA ARG A 55 -10.00 -0.18 6.61
C ARG A 55 -8.89 -0.65 7.56
N ILE A 56 -7.71 -0.97 7.03
CA ILE A 56 -6.53 -1.26 7.85
C ILE A 56 -6.15 -0.04 8.70
N CYS A 57 -6.21 1.17 8.13
CA CYS A 57 -5.95 2.42 8.84
C CYS A 57 -6.95 2.65 9.99
N GLU A 58 -8.24 2.35 9.75
CA GLU A 58 -9.31 2.43 10.75
C GLU A 58 -9.06 1.45 11.91
N VAL A 59 -8.76 0.18 11.63
CA VAL A 59 -8.52 -0.84 12.67
C VAL A 59 -7.33 -0.50 13.58
N PHE A 60 -6.27 0.07 13.00
CA PHE A 60 -5.07 0.42 13.77
C PHE A 60 -4.99 1.90 14.16
N GLU A 61 -6.08 2.65 14.00
CA GLU A 61 -6.19 4.08 14.32
C GLU A 61 -4.99 4.91 13.80
N ILE A 62 -4.53 4.59 12.59
CA ILE A 62 -3.34 5.19 11.99
C ILE A 62 -3.69 5.86 10.67
N THR A 63 -3.16 7.05 10.45
CA THR A 63 -3.34 7.75 9.17
C THR A 63 -2.66 6.98 8.04
N MET A 64 -3.26 6.98 6.84
CA MET A 64 -2.67 6.38 5.63
C MET A 64 -1.22 6.83 5.38
N SER A 65 -0.92 8.12 5.58
CA SER A 65 0.44 8.66 5.38
C SER A 65 1.48 8.02 6.29
N LYS A 66 1.13 7.70 7.54
CA LYS A 66 2.00 6.96 8.47
C LYS A 66 2.15 5.50 8.05
N LEU A 67 1.06 4.86 7.59
CA LEU A 67 1.08 3.47 7.14
C LEU A 67 1.97 3.29 5.89
N VAL A 68 1.88 4.18 4.90
CA VAL A 68 2.66 4.04 3.65
C VAL A 68 4.04 4.70 3.68
N ARG A 69 4.37 5.43 4.75
CA ARG A 69 5.64 6.14 4.88
C ARG A 69 6.83 5.24 4.58
N GLY A 70 7.57 5.59 3.51
CA GLY A 70 8.83 4.97 3.12
C GLY A 70 8.69 3.63 2.40
N LEU A 71 7.48 3.16 2.12
CA LEU A 71 7.24 1.91 1.37
C LEU A 71 7.55 2.06 -0.13
N ASP A 72 7.67 3.29 -0.60
CA ASP A 72 7.87 3.67 -2.00
C ASP A 72 9.34 4.04 -2.33
N LYS A 73 10.25 3.85 -1.38
CA LYS A 73 11.67 4.15 -1.61
C LYS A 73 12.27 3.14 -2.57
N GLY A 74 12.79 3.62 -3.69
CA GLY A 74 13.52 2.80 -4.67
C GLY A 74 12.64 2.00 -5.64
N ILE A 75 11.30 2.07 -5.52
CA ILE A 75 10.41 1.29 -6.38
C ILE A 75 10.12 1.95 -7.72
N TYR A 76 10.47 3.23 -7.90
CA TYR A 76 10.21 3.97 -9.14
C TYR A 76 11.41 3.87 -10.07
N GLU A 77 11.25 3.19 -11.22
CA GLU A 77 12.22 3.32 -12.30
C GLU A 77 12.18 4.75 -12.86
N GLN A 78 13.34 5.28 -13.26
CA GLN A 78 13.41 6.55 -13.97
C GLN A 78 12.62 6.45 -15.28
N LEU A 79 11.58 7.26 -15.40
CA LEU A 79 10.88 7.43 -16.66
C LEU A 79 11.78 8.24 -17.58
N ASP A 80 12.36 7.60 -18.60
CA ASP A 80 13.09 8.30 -19.64
C ASP A 80 12.08 8.94 -20.60
N VAL A 81 11.50 10.06 -20.17
CA VAL A 81 10.46 10.74 -20.94
C VAL A 81 11.14 11.69 -21.92
N HIS A 82 11.41 11.22 -23.14
CA HIS A 82 11.56 12.10 -24.29
C HIS A 82 10.20 12.75 -24.59
N LEU A 83 9.82 13.75 -23.79
CA LEU A 83 8.67 14.59 -24.09
C LEU A 83 8.96 15.32 -25.40
N ALA A 84 8.27 14.93 -26.48
CA ALA A 84 8.30 15.67 -27.73
C ALA A 84 7.98 17.15 -27.44
N PRO A 85 8.71 18.11 -28.04
CA PRO A 85 8.49 19.52 -27.74
C PRO A 85 7.03 19.87 -27.96
N ARG A 86 6.38 20.42 -26.93
CA ARG A 86 5.01 20.96 -27.05
C ARG A 86 5.02 21.95 -28.21
N ARG A 87 4.37 21.62 -29.33
CA ARG A 87 4.16 22.56 -30.44
C ARG A 87 3.51 23.81 -29.87
N ARG A 88 4.27 24.91 -29.79
CA ARG A 88 3.73 26.24 -29.48
C ARG A 88 2.63 26.50 -30.50
N ARG A 89 1.36 26.54 -30.05
CA ARG A 89 0.27 27.11 -30.84
C ARG A 89 0.68 28.54 -31.17
N ARG A 90 1.01 28.81 -32.44
CA ARG A 90 1.10 30.19 -32.95
C ARG A 90 -0.26 30.83 -32.71
N ARG A 91 -0.32 31.82 -31.83
CA ARG A 91 -1.43 32.78 -31.80
C ARG A 91 -1.24 33.66 -33.02
N THR A 92 -2.10 33.48 -34.02
CA THR A 92 -2.44 34.49 -35.03
C THR A 92 -3.48 35.43 -34.46
#